data_AF-A0A4Q3YRY5-F1
#
_entry.id   AF-A0A4Q3YRY5-F1
#
_cell.length_a   1.000
_cell.length_b   1.000
_cell.length_c   1.000
_cell.angle_alpha   90.00
_cell.angle_beta   90.00
_cell.angle_gamma   90.00
#
_symmetry.space_group_name_H-M   'P 1'
#
loop_
_entity.id
_entity.type
_entity.pdbx_description
1 polymer ?
#
loop_
_entity_poly.entity_id
_entity_poly.type
_entity_poly.pdbx_seq_one_letter_code
_entity_poly.pdbx_strand_id
1 'polypeptide(L)'
;MTRSHDPTLYTALIPATTIMFSDLITVLEQDPSLSETRRRDMISGLRRVAKAIHHAPQDVPCHGRWLQPRLSKVAPAALRISQKGWQNVVSDARSAMAHVGIVERRQNRLSDLSPAWQTLWSSLLASDRSKSLQPALCRFVHFLSNRGIDPDEVSADHAAIYKDALLHNEISKSPDTAQRAAMTSWNTAARSVPNWPRVELPIENRQRRFSLPV
;
A
#
# COMPACT_ATOMS: atom_id res chain seq x y z
N MET A 1 15.07 -35.26 16.22
CA MET A 1 14.99 -34.96 14.76
C MET A 1 14.59 -33.51 14.57
N THR A 2 15.58 -32.62 14.51
CA THR A 2 15.40 -31.20 14.20
C THR A 2 15.08 -31.10 12.71
N ARG A 3 13.88 -30.62 12.34
CA ARG A 3 13.58 -30.27 10.94
C ARG A 3 14.61 -29.23 10.52
N SER A 4 15.48 -29.58 9.59
CA SER A 4 16.35 -28.62 8.91
C SER A 4 15.42 -27.58 8.28
N HIS A 5 15.47 -26.35 8.79
CA HIS A 5 14.65 -25.26 8.29
C HIS A 5 15.35 -24.77 7.03
N ASP A 6 15.01 -25.37 5.89
CA ASP A 6 15.54 -24.92 4.60
C ASP A 6 15.02 -23.49 4.33
N PRO A 7 15.88 -22.46 4.40
CA PRO A 7 15.46 -21.07 4.24
C PRO A 7 14.89 -20.78 2.84
N THR A 8 15.15 -21.67 1.86
CA THR A 8 14.68 -21.52 0.47
C THR A 8 13.21 -21.91 0.28
N LEU A 9 12.60 -22.67 1.21
CA LEU A 9 11.20 -23.10 1.08
C LEU A 9 10.23 -21.92 1.11
N TYR A 10 10.59 -20.81 1.76
CA TYR A 10 9.75 -19.61 1.81
C TYR A 10 9.80 -18.75 0.55
N THR A 11 10.76 -19.00 -0.34
CA THR A 11 10.90 -18.32 -1.63
C THR A 11 10.55 -19.23 -2.81
N ALA A 12 10.26 -20.51 -2.57
CA ALA A 12 9.96 -21.51 -3.59
C ALA A 12 8.75 -21.18 -4.51
N LEU A 13 7.84 -20.29 -4.07
CA LEU A 13 6.68 -19.84 -4.86
C LEU A 13 6.86 -18.43 -5.45
N ILE A 14 8.07 -17.88 -5.40
CA ILE A 14 8.40 -16.57 -5.95
C ILE A 14 8.91 -16.75 -7.37
N PRO A 15 8.50 -15.91 -8.35
CA PRO A 15 9.07 -15.96 -9.69
C PRO A 15 10.60 -15.86 -9.64
N ALA A 16 11.30 -16.75 -10.33
CA ALA A 16 12.77 -16.83 -10.31
C ALA A 16 13.46 -15.53 -10.82
N THR A 17 12.72 -14.69 -11.53
CA THR A 17 13.17 -13.37 -12.02
C THR A 17 13.06 -12.27 -10.97
N THR A 18 12.55 -12.56 -9.77
CA THR A 18 12.38 -11.57 -8.71
C THR A 18 13.74 -11.19 -8.14
N ILE A 19 14.11 -9.93 -8.25
CA ILE A 19 15.34 -9.41 -7.64
C ILE A 19 15.20 -9.29 -6.11
N MET A 20 16.32 -9.37 -5.40
CA MET A 20 16.40 -9.21 -3.95
C MET A 20 16.62 -7.75 -3.55
N PHE A 21 16.47 -7.43 -2.27
CA PHE A 21 16.78 -6.11 -1.75
C PHE A 21 18.26 -5.77 -1.93
N SER A 22 19.17 -6.75 -1.86
CA SER A 22 20.59 -6.54 -2.16
C SER A 22 20.81 -6.00 -3.57
N ASP A 23 20.18 -6.65 -4.55
CA ASP A 23 20.31 -6.29 -5.97
C ASP A 23 19.76 -4.88 -6.21
N LEU A 24 18.60 -4.58 -5.61
CA LEU A 24 17.99 -3.26 -5.67
C LEU A 24 18.86 -2.19 -5.01
N ILE A 25 19.53 -2.49 -3.89
CA ILE A 25 20.47 -1.57 -3.25
C ILE A 25 21.64 -1.27 -4.21
N THR A 26 22.22 -2.27 -4.86
CA THR A 26 23.30 -2.07 -5.84
C THR A 26 22.87 -1.20 -7.01
N VAL A 27 21.65 -1.42 -7.54
CA VAL A 27 21.09 -0.57 -8.61
C VAL A 27 20.96 0.89 -8.15
N LEU A 28 20.45 1.12 -6.95
CA LEU A 28 20.28 2.47 -6.41
C LEU A 28 21.61 3.16 -6.09
N GLU A 29 22.62 2.42 -5.62
CA GLU A 29 23.95 2.98 -5.36
C GLU A 29 24.59 3.55 -6.64
N GLN A 30 24.30 2.95 -7.79
CA GLN A 30 24.87 3.34 -9.08
C GLN A 30 24.02 4.34 -9.90
N ASP A 31 22.81 4.68 -9.45
CA ASP A 31 21.88 5.49 -10.25
C ASP A 31 22.18 7.00 -10.19
N PRO A 32 22.64 7.64 -11.28
CA PRO A 32 22.97 9.07 -11.27
C PRO A 32 21.74 10.00 -11.21
N SER A 33 20.53 9.48 -11.46
CA SER A 33 19.29 10.27 -11.50
C SER A 33 18.75 10.65 -10.12
N LEU A 34 19.23 9.97 -9.06
CA LEU A 34 18.80 10.19 -7.68
C LEU A 34 19.70 11.21 -6.97
N SER A 35 19.06 12.13 -6.24
CA SER A 35 19.79 12.95 -5.26
C SER A 35 20.36 12.08 -4.15
N GLU A 36 21.48 12.52 -3.57
CA GLU A 36 22.18 11.80 -2.51
C GLU A 36 21.26 11.46 -1.33
N THR A 37 20.47 12.44 -0.87
CA THR A 37 19.47 12.25 0.18
C THR A 37 18.46 11.17 -0.19
N ARG A 38 17.91 11.20 -1.41
CA ARG A 38 16.86 10.27 -1.81
C ARG A 38 17.39 8.84 -1.93
N ARG A 39 18.58 8.69 -2.51
CA ARG A 39 19.31 7.42 -2.61
C ARG A 39 19.52 6.81 -1.22
N ARG A 40 20.10 7.59 -0.30
CA ARG A 40 20.35 7.18 1.08
C ARG A 40 19.06 6.74 1.79
N ASP A 41 17.98 7.52 1.67
CA ASP A 41 16.73 7.24 2.37
C ASP A 41 16.08 5.93 1.83
N MET A 42 16.06 5.73 0.52
CA MET A 42 15.59 4.49 -0.13
C MET A 42 16.38 3.26 0.33
N ILE A 43 17.71 3.32 0.28
CA ILE A 43 18.61 2.23 0.72
C ILE A 43 18.42 1.94 2.21
N SER A 44 18.34 2.99 3.04
CA SER A 44 18.07 2.87 4.48
C SER A 44 16.72 2.21 4.74
N GLY A 45 15.68 2.57 3.99
CA GLY A 45 14.37 1.93 4.02
C GLY A 45 14.45 0.43 3.77
N LEU A 46 15.09 0.01 2.67
CA LEU A 46 15.27 -1.41 2.33
C LEU A 46 16.00 -2.18 3.45
N ARG A 47 17.15 -1.66 3.91
CA ARG A 47 17.94 -2.29 4.99
C ARG A 47 17.15 -2.41 6.30
N ARG A 48 16.40 -1.36 6.67
CA ARG A 48 15.59 -1.37 7.90
C ARG A 48 14.38 -2.29 7.81
N VAL A 49 13.75 -2.41 6.63
CA VAL A 49 12.70 -3.39 6.37
C VAL A 49 13.27 -4.80 6.53
N ALA A 50 14.39 -5.14 5.88
CA ALA A 50 15.03 -6.45 5.99
C ALA A 50 15.35 -6.81 7.46
N LYS A 51 16.00 -5.88 8.18
CA LYS A 51 16.30 -6.04 9.60
C LYS A 51 15.05 -6.28 10.46
N ALA A 52 13.98 -5.54 10.21
CA ALA A 52 12.74 -5.63 10.98
C ALA A 52 12.02 -6.98 10.81
N ILE A 53 12.22 -7.67 9.68
CA ILE A 53 11.69 -9.02 9.44
C ILE A 53 12.73 -10.12 9.71
N HIS A 54 13.88 -9.78 10.32
CA HIS A 54 14.96 -10.70 10.66
C HIS A 54 15.60 -11.42 9.47
N HIS A 55 15.73 -10.73 8.34
CA HIS A 55 16.44 -11.23 7.15
C HIS A 55 17.59 -10.30 6.76
N ALA A 56 18.60 -10.85 6.08
CA ALA A 56 19.59 -10.05 5.38
C ALA A 56 19.04 -9.58 4.02
N PRO A 57 19.48 -8.44 3.46
CA PRO A 57 18.93 -7.91 2.20
C PRO A 57 18.96 -8.90 1.02
N GLN A 58 19.93 -9.80 0.96
CA GLN A 58 20.01 -10.84 -0.08
C GLN A 58 18.94 -11.94 0.05
N ASP A 59 18.28 -12.05 1.21
CA ASP A 59 17.23 -13.03 1.47
C ASP A 59 15.83 -12.41 1.42
N VAL A 60 15.74 -11.14 1.00
CA VAL A 60 14.48 -10.39 0.96
C VAL A 60 14.08 -10.10 -0.49
N PRO A 61 13.13 -10.86 -1.05
CA PRO A 61 12.65 -10.65 -2.41
C PRO A 61 11.85 -9.35 -2.51
N CYS A 62 12.03 -8.63 -3.62
CA CYS A 62 11.23 -7.47 -4.00
C CYS A 62 9.81 -7.88 -4.45
N HIS A 63 9.05 -8.55 -3.57
CA HIS A 63 7.76 -9.14 -3.92
C HIS A 63 6.69 -8.83 -2.87
N GLY A 64 5.66 -8.07 -3.25
CA GLY A 64 4.64 -7.55 -2.33
C GLY A 64 3.92 -8.61 -1.53
N ARG A 65 3.42 -9.67 -2.19
CA ARG A 65 2.72 -10.78 -1.53
C ARG A 65 3.60 -11.54 -0.52
N TRP A 66 4.92 -11.52 -0.69
CA TRP A 66 5.86 -12.13 0.25
C TRP A 66 6.17 -11.19 1.43
N LEU A 67 6.36 -9.91 1.15
CA LEU A 67 6.70 -8.88 2.13
C LEU A 67 5.54 -8.60 3.08
N GLN A 68 4.33 -8.48 2.56
CA GLN A 68 3.14 -8.05 3.29
C GLN A 68 2.82 -8.87 4.55
N PRO A 69 2.72 -10.22 4.50
CA PRO A 69 2.44 -11.03 5.70
C PRO A 69 3.58 -11.00 6.74
N ARG A 70 4.79 -10.61 6.35
CA ARG A 70 5.93 -10.44 7.26
C ARG A 70 5.90 -9.05 7.91
N LEU A 71 5.64 -8.02 7.12
CA LEU A 71 5.56 -6.64 7.60
C LEU A 71 4.33 -6.38 8.47
N SER A 72 3.24 -7.11 8.24
CA SER A 72 2.05 -7.07 9.11
C SER A 72 2.35 -7.49 10.55
N LYS A 73 3.29 -8.43 10.74
CA LYS A 73 3.71 -8.97 12.05
C LYS A 73 4.70 -8.07 12.79
N VAL A 74 5.34 -7.11 12.12
CA VAL A 74 6.30 -6.21 12.76
C VAL A 74 5.59 -5.32 13.77
N ALA A 75 6.06 -5.31 15.01
CA ALA A 75 5.63 -4.39 16.05
C ALA A 75 6.65 -3.24 16.20
N PRO A 76 6.38 -2.02 15.69
CA PRO A 76 7.36 -0.93 15.71
C PRO A 76 7.88 -0.56 17.10
N ALA A 77 7.01 -0.65 18.11
CA ALA A 77 7.38 -0.41 19.51
C ALA A 77 8.46 -1.38 20.01
N ALA A 78 8.44 -2.65 19.59
CA ALA A 78 9.47 -3.62 19.92
C ALA A 78 10.83 -3.28 19.29
N LEU A 79 10.82 -2.54 18.17
CA LEU A 79 12.01 -2.01 17.51
C LEU A 79 12.42 -0.62 18.05
N ARG A 80 11.73 -0.10 19.07
CA ARG A 80 11.89 1.27 19.60
C ARG A 80 11.72 2.36 18.54
N ILE A 81 10.84 2.13 17.56
CA ILE A 81 10.53 3.08 16.49
C ILE A 81 9.06 3.50 16.62
N SER A 82 8.77 4.78 16.42
CA SER A 82 7.39 5.28 16.39
C SER A 82 6.61 4.69 15.20
N GLN A 83 5.29 4.66 15.29
CA GLN A 83 4.45 4.19 14.19
C GLN A 83 4.72 4.99 12.89
N LYS A 84 4.89 6.31 13.01
CA LYS A 84 5.25 7.20 11.90
C LYS A 84 6.64 6.85 11.33
N GLY A 85 7.62 6.62 12.19
CA GLY A 85 8.96 6.22 11.76
C GLY A 85 8.96 4.91 10.98
N TRP A 86 8.16 3.93 11.41
CA TRP A 86 8.00 2.67 10.69
C TRP A 86 7.28 2.86 9.35
N GLN A 87 6.25 3.70 9.29
CA GLN A 87 5.58 4.03 8.03
C GLN A 87 6.55 4.68 7.02
N ASN A 88 7.43 5.57 7.48
CA ASN A 88 8.46 6.16 6.62
C ASN A 88 9.41 5.11 6.08
N VAL A 89 9.92 4.20 6.93
CA VAL A 89 10.79 3.09 6.52
C VAL A 89 10.14 2.24 5.41
N VAL A 90 8.87 1.84 5.61
CA VAL A 90 8.13 1.06 4.60
C VAL A 90 7.88 1.89 3.33
N SER A 91 7.63 3.19 3.47
CA SER A 91 7.44 4.11 2.35
C SER A 91 8.71 4.27 1.51
N ASP A 92 9.87 4.35 2.14
CA ASP A 92 11.16 4.46 1.45
C ASP A 92 11.54 3.16 0.74
N ALA A 93 11.32 2.01 1.38
CA ALA A 93 11.49 0.70 0.73
C ALA A 93 10.54 0.52 -0.47
N ARG A 94 9.27 0.92 -0.34
CA ARG A 94 8.33 0.92 -1.47
C ARG A 94 8.81 1.85 -2.58
N SER A 95 9.29 3.04 -2.21
CA SER A 95 9.75 4.02 -3.19
C SER A 95 10.93 3.49 -3.99
N ALA A 96 11.86 2.78 -3.34
CA ALA A 96 12.96 2.09 -4.02
C ALA A 96 12.42 1.12 -5.08
N MET A 97 11.47 0.26 -4.70
CA MET A 97 10.84 -0.69 -5.64
C MET A 97 10.09 0.04 -6.78
N ALA A 98 9.45 1.17 -6.48
CA ALA A 98 8.72 1.94 -7.48
C ALA A 98 9.64 2.65 -8.47
N HIS A 99 10.82 3.07 -8.00
CA HIS A 99 11.82 3.77 -8.80
C HIS A 99 12.32 2.93 -9.98
N VAL A 100 12.46 1.62 -9.77
CA VAL A 100 12.89 0.65 -10.79
C VAL A 100 11.72 -0.09 -11.46
N GLY A 101 10.47 0.35 -11.22
CA GLY A 101 9.28 -0.21 -11.88
C GLY A 101 8.77 -1.55 -11.33
N ILE A 102 9.29 -2.05 -10.21
CA ILE A 102 8.82 -3.31 -9.59
C ILE A 102 7.40 -3.16 -9.03
N VAL A 103 7.08 -1.99 -8.48
CA VAL A 103 5.72 -1.63 -8.08
C VAL A 103 5.32 -0.32 -8.75
N GLU A 104 4.04 -0.13 -8.97
CA GLU A 104 3.54 1.13 -9.50
C GLU A 104 3.88 2.30 -8.57
N ARG A 105 4.39 3.37 -9.19
CA ARG A 105 4.55 4.68 -8.53
C ARG A 105 3.19 5.18 -8.10
N ARG A 106 3.10 5.69 -6.87
CA ARG A 106 1.86 6.33 -6.40
C ARG A 106 1.67 7.64 -7.15
N GLN A 107 0.52 7.80 -7.76
CA GLN A 107 -0.01 9.07 -8.24
C GLN A 107 -0.88 9.68 -7.15
N ASN A 108 -0.72 10.97 -6.93
CA ASN A 108 -1.33 11.67 -5.81
C ASN A 108 -1.49 13.17 -6.05
N ARG A 109 -1.16 13.67 -7.25
CA ARG A 109 -1.37 15.06 -7.61
C ARG A 109 -2.76 15.22 -8.18
N LEU A 110 -3.43 16.32 -7.86
CA LEU A 110 -4.73 16.64 -8.47
C LEU A 110 -4.68 16.59 -10.01
N SER A 111 -3.56 17.02 -10.60
CA SER A 111 -3.32 16.96 -12.06
C SER A 111 -3.28 15.55 -12.65
N ASP A 112 -3.10 14.51 -11.82
CA ASP A 112 -3.07 13.12 -12.27
C ASP A 112 -4.50 12.54 -12.41
N LEU A 113 -5.53 13.25 -11.95
CA LEU A 113 -6.93 12.81 -12.02
C LEU A 113 -7.60 13.19 -13.35
N SER A 114 -8.60 12.42 -13.78
CA SER A 114 -9.47 12.80 -14.89
C SER A 114 -10.23 14.09 -14.55
N PRO A 115 -10.73 14.86 -15.54
CA PRO A 115 -11.46 16.11 -15.27
C PRO A 115 -12.64 15.94 -14.32
N ALA A 116 -13.42 14.85 -14.45
CA ALA A 116 -14.54 14.55 -13.56
C ALA A 116 -14.07 14.34 -12.10
N TRP A 117 -12.99 13.57 -11.93
CA TRP A 117 -12.39 13.36 -10.62
C TRP A 117 -11.76 14.62 -10.04
N GLN A 118 -11.14 15.48 -10.85
CA GLN A 118 -10.56 16.75 -10.38
C GLN A 118 -11.63 17.66 -9.75
N THR A 119 -12.79 17.77 -10.38
CA THR A 119 -13.91 18.57 -9.86
C THR A 119 -14.38 18.05 -8.51
N LEU A 120 -14.66 16.75 -8.40
CA LEU A 120 -15.11 16.13 -7.14
C LEU A 120 -14.05 16.17 -6.04
N TRP A 121 -12.79 15.90 -6.40
CA TRP A 121 -11.69 15.92 -5.46
C TRP A 121 -11.48 17.33 -4.90
N SER A 122 -11.64 18.36 -5.73
CA SER A 122 -11.60 19.76 -5.28
C SER A 122 -12.73 20.09 -4.30
N SER A 123 -13.95 19.60 -4.55
CA SER A 123 -15.08 19.76 -3.59
C SER A 123 -14.80 19.07 -2.26
N LEU A 124 -14.21 17.87 -2.26
CA LEU A 124 -13.79 17.19 -1.04
C LEU A 124 -12.70 17.98 -0.30
N LEU A 125 -11.71 18.48 -1.02
CA LEU A 125 -10.60 19.25 -0.43
C LEU A 125 -11.07 20.56 0.22
N ALA A 126 -12.13 21.18 -0.32
CA ALA A 126 -12.75 22.38 0.23
C ALA A 126 -13.66 22.11 1.45
N SER A 127 -14.04 20.85 1.69
CA SER A 127 -14.89 20.49 2.83
C SER A 127 -14.14 20.50 4.17
N ASP A 128 -14.85 20.75 5.26
CA ASP A 128 -14.36 20.63 6.65
C ASP A 128 -13.88 19.21 6.98
N ARG A 129 -14.41 18.20 6.28
CA ARG A 129 -14.06 16.78 6.42
C ARG A 129 -12.80 16.37 5.67
N SER A 130 -12.25 17.24 4.81
CA SER A 130 -11.06 16.98 3.97
C SER A 130 -9.95 16.26 4.73
N LYS A 131 -9.51 16.79 5.87
CA LYS A 131 -8.41 16.21 6.68
C LYS A 131 -8.68 14.78 7.16
N SER A 132 -9.94 14.42 7.38
CA SER A 132 -10.32 13.09 7.87
C SER A 132 -10.49 12.07 6.74
N LEU A 133 -11.01 12.50 5.60
CA LEU A 133 -11.39 11.60 4.50
C LEU A 133 -10.26 11.43 3.47
N GLN A 134 -9.55 12.52 3.18
CA GLN A 134 -8.55 12.59 2.12
C GLN A 134 -7.44 11.53 2.25
N PRO A 135 -6.84 11.27 3.42
CA PRO A 135 -5.73 10.31 3.51
C PRO A 135 -6.11 8.88 3.08
N ALA A 136 -7.34 8.46 3.35
CA ALA A 136 -7.82 7.13 2.98
C ALA A 136 -8.39 7.10 1.55
N LEU A 137 -9.05 8.18 1.11
CA LEU A 137 -9.68 8.25 -0.21
C LEU A 137 -8.72 8.51 -1.35
N CYS A 138 -7.66 9.30 -1.13
CA CYS A 138 -6.77 9.79 -2.18
C CYS A 138 -6.36 8.65 -3.09
N ARG A 139 -5.87 7.57 -2.50
CA ARG A 139 -5.39 6.42 -3.25
C ARG A 139 -6.51 5.70 -4.02
N PHE A 140 -7.68 5.53 -3.42
CA PHE A 140 -8.78 4.83 -4.07
C PHE A 140 -9.30 5.63 -5.28
N VAL A 141 -9.44 6.95 -5.12
CA VAL A 141 -9.83 7.86 -6.22
C VAL A 141 -8.82 7.83 -7.37
N HIS A 142 -7.52 7.91 -7.08
CA HIS A 142 -6.49 7.77 -8.12
C HIS A 142 -6.53 6.40 -8.80
N PHE A 143 -6.77 5.33 -8.04
CA PHE A 143 -6.91 3.98 -8.61
C PHE A 143 -8.07 3.89 -9.62
N LEU A 144 -9.22 4.48 -9.29
CA LEU A 144 -10.40 4.52 -10.17
C LEU A 144 -10.11 5.37 -11.42
N SER A 145 -9.61 6.59 -11.22
CA SER A 145 -9.27 7.51 -12.30
C SER A 145 -8.29 6.90 -13.29
N ASN A 146 -7.26 6.20 -12.82
CA ASN A 146 -6.25 5.58 -13.68
C ASN A 146 -6.78 4.42 -14.53
N ARG A 147 -7.90 3.84 -14.10
CA ARG A 147 -8.62 2.79 -14.84
C ARG A 147 -9.70 3.35 -15.75
N GLY A 148 -9.82 4.68 -15.84
CA GLY A 148 -10.84 5.35 -16.64
C GLY A 148 -12.26 5.17 -16.09
N ILE A 149 -12.40 4.84 -14.81
CA ILE A 149 -13.71 4.69 -14.17
C ILE A 149 -14.19 6.07 -13.75
N ASP A 150 -15.33 6.50 -14.26
CA ASP A 150 -15.91 7.77 -13.87
C ASP A 150 -16.57 7.69 -12.49
N PRO A 151 -16.71 8.82 -11.77
CA PRO A 151 -17.26 8.83 -10.41
C PRO A 151 -18.64 8.18 -10.28
N ASP A 152 -19.50 8.37 -11.28
CA ASP A 152 -20.87 7.84 -11.29
C ASP A 152 -20.95 6.36 -11.65
N GLU A 153 -19.85 5.76 -12.12
CA GLU A 153 -19.73 4.33 -12.46
C GLU A 153 -19.20 3.49 -11.29
N VAL A 154 -18.81 4.13 -10.19
CA VAL A 154 -18.20 3.44 -9.04
C VAL A 154 -19.18 2.45 -8.41
N SER A 155 -18.70 1.24 -8.15
CA SER A 155 -19.53 0.11 -7.75
C SER A 155 -18.79 -0.82 -6.78
N ALA A 156 -19.52 -1.81 -6.24
CA ALA A 156 -18.96 -2.85 -5.37
C ALA A 156 -17.82 -3.63 -6.05
N ASP A 157 -17.90 -3.87 -7.36
CA ASP A 157 -16.88 -4.59 -8.12
C ASP A 157 -15.56 -3.82 -8.12
N HIS A 158 -15.62 -2.50 -8.28
CA HIS A 158 -14.45 -1.63 -8.21
C HIS A 158 -13.76 -1.67 -6.83
N ALA A 159 -14.54 -1.82 -5.75
CA ALA A 159 -14.00 -2.01 -4.40
C ALA A 159 -13.27 -3.36 -4.24
N ALA A 160 -13.74 -4.42 -4.91
CA ALA A 160 -13.09 -5.73 -4.91
C ALA A 160 -11.79 -5.73 -5.74
N ILE A 161 -11.82 -5.14 -6.94
CA ILE A 161 -10.62 -5.00 -7.80
C ILE A 161 -9.56 -4.15 -7.09
N TYR A 162 -9.96 -3.12 -6.34
CA TYR A 162 -9.02 -2.33 -5.54
C TYR A 162 -8.29 -3.17 -4.48
N LYS A 163 -8.99 -4.10 -3.81
CA LYS A 163 -8.38 -5.04 -2.85
C LYS A 163 -7.30 -5.89 -3.50
N ASP A 164 -7.59 -6.40 -4.69
CA ASP A 164 -6.64 -7.21 -5.45
C ASP A 164 -5.40 -6.39 -5.85
N ALA A 165 -5.61 -5.15 -6.32
CA ALA A 165 -4.50 -4.24 -6.62
C ALA A 165 -3.64 -3.91 -5.39
N LEU A 166 -4.25 -3.78 -4.20
CA LEU A 166 -3.50 -3.63 -2.95
C LEU A 166 -2.65 -4.87 -2.63
N LEU A 167 -3.17 -6.08 -2.87
CA LEU A 167 -2.42 -7.33 -2.63
C LEU A 167 -1.20 -7.47 -3.54
N HIS A 168 -1.31 -7.01 -4.80
CA HIS A 168 -0.22 -7.09 -5.76
C HIS A 168 0.81 -5.97 -5.58
N ASN A 169 0.34 -4.73 -5.42
CA ASN A 169 1.20 -3.57 -5.53
C ASN A 169 1.71 -3.07 -4.18
N GLU A 170 1.13 -3.46 -3.02
CA GLU A 170 1.58 -3.01 -1.70
C GLU A 170 2.53 -3.94 -0.98
N ILE A 171 3.49 -3.31 -0.29
CA ILE A 171 4.32 -3.95 0.73
C ILE A 171 3.90 -3.54 2.15
N SER A 172 2.85 -2.72 2.31
CA SER A 172 2.42 -2.24 3.64
C SER A 172 1.56 -3.24 4.42
N LYS A 173 1.38 -2.96 5.72
CA LYS A 173 0.89 -3.87 6.78
C LYS A 173 -0.43 -4.60 6.51
N SER A 174 -1.39 -4.06 5.76
CA SER A 174 -2.70 -4.72 5.58
C SER A 174 -3.53 -4.11 4.44
N PRO A 175 -3.75 -4.82 3.33
CA PRO A 175 -4.70 -4.46 2.27
C PRO A 175 -6.11 -4.31 2.81
N ASP A 176 -6.56 -5.21 3.69
CA ASP A 176 -7.91 -5.20 4.24
C ASP A 176 -8.17 -3.91 5.03
N THR A 177 -7.19 -3.47 5.82
CA THR A 177 -7.31 -2.23 6.58
C THR A 177 -7.37 -1.03 5.64
N ALA A 178 -6.54 -1.01 4.59
CA ALA A 178 -6.52 0.07 3.62
C ALA A 178 -7.82 0.13 2.79
N GLN A 179 -8.30 -1.01 2.30
CA GLN A 179 -9.57 -1.14 1.60
C GLN A 179 -10.71 -0.66 2.49
N ARG A 180 -10.80 -1.16 3.73
CA ARG A 180 -11.85 -0.77 4.68
C ARG A 180 -11.83 0.73 4.97
N ALA A 181 -10.65 1.32 5.18
CA ALA A 181 -10.52 2.76 5.39
C ALA A 181 -11.02 3.54 4.17
N ALA A 182 -10.65 3.13 2.95
CA ALA A 182 -11.13 3.75 1.72
C ALA A 182 -12.66 3.67 1.59
N MET A 183 -13.27 2.48 1.77
CA MET A 183 -14.72 2.31 1.66
C MET A 183 -15.49 3.08 2.76
N THR A 184 -14.96 3.10 3.98
CA THR A 184 -15.57 3.87 5.09
C THR A 184 -15.55 5.37 4.78
N SER A 185 -14.42 5.88 4.28
CA SER A 185 -14.30 7.29 3.90
C SER A 185 -15.12 7.63 2.67
N TRP A 186 -15.25 6.70 1.71
CA TRP A 186 -16.15 6.84 0.55
C TRP A 186 -17.59 7.00 0.98
N ASN A 187 -18.09 6.06 1.79
CA ASN A 187 -19.48 6.10 2.28
C ASN A 187 -19.73 7.35 3.13
N THR A 188 -18.71 7.83 3.85
CA THR A 188 -18.81 9.09 4.58
C THR A 188 -18.89 10.29 3.64
N ALA A 189 -18.05 10.34 2.60
CA ALA A 189 -18.10 11.39 1.58
C ALA A 189 -19.45 11.40 0.84
N ALA A 190 -19.99 10.24 0.48
CA ALA A 190 -21.31 10.08 -0.16
C ALA A 190 -22.46 10.71 0.65
N ARG A 191 -22.31 10.80 1.97
CA ARG A 191 -23.33 11.40 2.87
C ARG A 191 -23.09 12.87 3.19
N SER A 192 -21.86 13.38 3.05
CA SER A 192 -21.49 14.70 3.59
C SER A 192 -20.84 15.65 2.60
N VAL A 193 -20.32 15.18 1.46
CA VAL A 193 -19.63 16.01 0.47
C VAL A 193 -20.59 16.32 -0.68
N PRO A 194 -20.83 17.61 -1.00
CA PRO A 194 -21.67 17.99 -2.14
C PRO A 194 -21.17 17.36 -3.45
N ASN A 195 -22.12 16.93 -4.28
CA ASN A 195 -21.89 16.31 -5.59
C ASN A 195 -21.09 14.99 -5.56
N TRP A 196 -20.73 14.45 -4.40
CA TRP A 196 -20.11 13.14 -4.32
C TRP A 196 -21.11 12.03 -4.72
N PRO A 197 -20.69 11.00 -5.46
CA PRO A 197 -21.56 9.88 -5.83
C PRO A 197 -22.21 9.25 -4.59
N ARG A 198 -23.53 9.06 -4.62
CA ARG A 198 -24.31 8.55 -3.47
C ARG A 198 -24.34 7.03 -3.37
N VAL A 199 -23.47 6.34 -4.10
CA VAL A 199 -23.31 4.88 -4.03
C VAL A 199 -22.63 4.48 -2.72
N GLU A 200 -23.24 3.56 -1.98
CA GLU A 200 -22.61 2.96 -0.81
C GLU A 200 -21.82 1.71 -1.21
N LEU A 201 -20.54 1.68 -0.83
CA LEU A 201 -19.64 0.57 -1.09
C LEU A 201 -19.68 -0.44 0.08
N PRO A 202 -19.67 -1.75 -0.22
CA PRO A 202 -19.72 -2.78 0.81
C PRO A 202 -18.45 -2.74 1.68
N ILE A 203 -18.65 -2.92 2.99
CA ILE A 203 -17.56 -3.02 3.96
C ILE A 203 -17.65 -4.39 4.61
N GLU A 204 -16.72 -5.29 4.29
CA GLU A 204 -16.66 -6.62 4.91
C GLU A 204 -16.56 -6.48 6.45
N ASN A 205 -17.50 -7.09 7.16
CA ASN A 205 -17.56 -7.03 8.63
C ASN A 205 -16.76 -8.20 9.23
N ARG A 206 -15.85 -7.90 10.17
CA ARG A 206 -14.92 -8.90 10.74
C ARG A 206 -15.57 -9.82 11.79
N GLN A 207 -16.80 -9.52 12.22
CA GLN A 207 -17.52 -10.31 13.20
C GLN A 207 -18.10 -11.58 12.56
N ARG A 208 -17.31 -12.65 12.51
CA ARG A 208 -17.88 -14.00 12.54
C ARG A 208 -18.47 -14.20 13.94
N ARG A 209 -19.77 -13.89 14.11
CA ARG A 209 -20.53 -14.37 15.27
C ARG A 209 -20.63 -15.88 15.10
N PHE A 210 -19.79 -16.62 15.82
CA PHE A 210 -20.05 -18.03 16.06
C PHE A 210 -21.24 -18.07 17.03
N SER A 211 -22.44 -18.32 16.52
CA SER A 211 -23.55 -18.75 17.37
C SER A 211 -23.24 -20.19 17.75
N LEU A 212 -22.99 -20.44 19.04
CA LEU A 212 -23.05 -21.80 19.57
C LEU A 212 -24.53 -22.23 19.52
N PRO A 213 -24.87 -23.42 19.03
CA PRO A 213 -26.21 -23.96 19.19
C PRO A 213 -26.49 -24.12 20.69
N VAL A 214 -27.68 -23.69 21.12
CA VAL A 214 -28.23 -23.91 22.46
C VAL A 214 -28.74 -25.33 22.56
#